data_AF-A0A285TJ73-F1
#
_entry.id   AF-A0A285TJ73-F1
#
_cell.length_a   1.000
_cell.length_b   1.000
_cell.length_c   1.000
_cell.angle_alpha   90.00
_cell.angle_beta   90.00
_cell.angle_gamma   90.00
#
_symmetry.space_group_name_H-M   'P 1'
#
loop_
_entity.id
_entity.type
_entity.pdbx_description
1 polymer ?
#
loop_
_entity_poly.entity_id
_entity_poly.type
_entity_poly.pdbx_seq_one_letter_code
_entity_poly.pdbx_strand_id
1 'polypeptide(L)'
;MNRRREVSPIEGQVNTKLVRQGWAIVKGRLLCPGCDARRRAFAEDGGKSKVEKAGKTGVLRAPSREMLREINQMLDVVYNVDAGRYRGAETDVTVAEAIGNGCLFGWVAEERRRAFGDSGENDEMQVTKVDLGALAKRVEAALADRRARQCEIEKAAAAIRQEGEALAQLFGEVQRAMGKLDTLAKSVLPRGAK
;
A
#
# COMPACT_ATOMS: atom_id res chain seq x y z
N MET A 1 2.76 -47.34 -2.29
CA MET A 1 2.56 -47.21 -3.76
C MET A 1 2.80 -45.75 -4.17
N ASN A 2 4.00 -45.44 -4.66
CA ASN A 2 4.33 -44.09 -5.17
C ASN A 2 3.81 -43.97 -6.61
N ARG A 3 2.64 -43.36 -6.81
CA ARG A 3 2.19 -42.98 -8.15
C ARG A 3 3.08 -41.82 -8.62
N ARG A 4 4.08 -42.11 -9.46
CA ARG A 4 4.80 -41.07 -10.20
C ARG A 4 3.78 -40.41 -11.12
N ARG A 5 3.49 -39.13 -10.87
CA ARG A 5 2.65 -38.33 -11.75
C ARG A 5 3.45 -38.10 -13.02
N GLU A 6 2.95 -38.57 -14.16
CA GLU A 6 3.52 -38.24 -15.47
C GLU A 6 3.39 -36.73 -15.67
N VAL A 7 4.53 -36.05 -15.77
CA VAL A 7 4.60 -34.60 -15.97
C VAL A 7 4.63 -34.37 -17.48
N SER A 8 3.71 -33.54 -17.99
CA SER A 8 3.65 -33.21 -19.41
C SER A 8 5.00 -32.59 -19.88
N PRO A 9 5.46 -32.84 -21.12
CA PRO A 9 6.74 -32.31 -21.62
C PRO A 9 6.90 -30.79 -21.42
N ILE A 10 5.80 -30.04 -21.51
CA ILE A 10 5.75 -28.59 -21.30
C ILE A 10 5.97 -28.23 -19.82
N GLU A 11 5.31 -28.95 -18.91
CA GLU A 11 5.46 -28.76 -17.46
C GLU A 11 6.89 -29.08 -17.01
N GLY A 12 7.51 -30.11 -17.61
CA GLY A 12 8.91 -30.45 -17.35
C GLY A 12 9.86 -29.30 -17.70
N GLN A 13 9.70 -28.71 -18.89
CA GLN A 13 10.55 -27.61 -19.35
C GLN A 13 10.34 -26.33 -18.51
N VAL A 14 9.10 -26.01 -18.13
CA VAL A 14 8.77 -24.87 -17.26
C VAL A 14 9.39 -25.07 -15.87
N ASN A 15 9.24 -26.26 -15.30
CA ASN A 15 9.84 -26.62 -14.02
C ASN A 15 11.37 -26.48 -14.04
N THR A 16 12.05 -26.95 -15.09
CA THR A 16 13.51 -26.79 -15.22
C THR A 16 13.93 -25.32 -15.24
N LYS A 17 13.21 -24.46 -15.99
CA LYS A 17 13.51 -23.02 -16.06
C LYS A 17 13.29 -22.30 -14.73
N LEU A 18 12.18 -22.60 -14.05
CA LEU A 18 11.85 -21.96 -12.78
C LEU A 18 12.79 -22.42 -11.65
N VAL A 19 13.18 -23.69 -11.63
CA VAL A 19 14.20 -24.17 -10.69
C VAL A 19 15.54 -23.46 -10.90
N ARG A 20 15.94 -23.22 -12.16
CA ARG A 20 17.13 -22.41 -12.47
C ARG A 20 17.03 -20.96 -11.97
N GLN A 21 15.82 -20.44 -11.81
CA GLN A 21 15.55 -19.11 -11.25
C GLN A 21 15.34 -19.13 -9.73
N GLY A 22 15.65 -20.24 -9.05
CA GLY A 22 15.59 -20.36 -7.59
C GLY A 22 14.25 -20.83 -7.03
N TRP A 23 13.32 -21.28 -7.87
CA TRP A 23 12.06 -21.87 -7.41
C TRP A 23 12.28 -23.32 -6.96
N ALA A 24 11.56 -23.73 -5.92
CA ALA A 24 11.64 -25.09 -5.39
C ALA A 24 10.39 -25.90 -5.77
N ILE A 25 10.56 -27.19 -6.09
CA ILE A 25 9.43 -28.10 -6.32
C ILE A 25 9.23 -28.96 -5.08
N VAL A 26 8.11 -28.78 -4.39
CA VAL A 26 7.79 -29.51 -3.15
C VAL A 26 6.44 -30.18 -3.32
N LYS A 27 6.41 -31.52 -3.17
CA LYS A 27 5.20 -32.35 -3.37
C LYS A 27 4.47 -32.04 -4.70
N GLY A 28 5.24 -31.78 -5.76
CA GLY A 28 4.71 -31.48 -7.10
C GLY A 28 4.14 -30.07 -7.27
N ARG A 29 4.47 -29.12 -6.38
CA ARG A 29 4.10 -27.69 -6.51
C ARG A 29 5.35 -26.82 -6.53
N LEU A 30 5.34 -25.78 -7.36
CA LEU A 30 6.37 -24.76 -7.41
C LEU A 30 6.18 -23.74 -6.27
N LEU A 31 7.26 -23.50 -5.53
CA LEU A 31 7.35 -22.48 -4.49
C LEU A 31 8.37 -21.45 -4.91
N CYS A 32 8.05 -20.17 -4.71
CA CYS A 32 9.00 -19.09 -4.95
C CYS A 32 10.14 -19.15 -3.90
N PRO A 33 11.31 -18.54 -4.19
CA PRO A 33 12.45 -18.54 -3.28
C PRO A 33 12.10 -18.09 -1.84
N GLY A 34 11.24 -17.08 -1.70
CA GLY A 34 10.80 -16.59 -0.38
C GLY A 34 9.92 -17.57 0.38
N CYS A 35 9.00 -18.26 -0.29
CA CYS A 35 8.16 -19.28 0.35
C CYS A 35 8.95 -20.55 0.70
N ASP A 36 9.93 -20.93 -0.13
CA ASP A 36 10.81 -22.05 0.19
C ASP A 36 11.76 -21.72 1.35
N ALA A 37 12.31 -20.51 1.40
CA ALA A 37 13.14 -20.04 2.51
C ALA A 37 12.36 -20.03 3.83
N ARG A 38 11.13 -19.49 3.85
CA ARG A 38 10.25 -19.55 5.03
C ARG A 38 9.98 -20.99 5.45
N ARG A 39 9.62 -21.86 4.50
CA ARG A 39 9.36 -23.29 4.76
C ARG A 39 10.58 -23.99 5.38
N ARG A 40 11.79 -23.72 4.89
CA ARG A 40 13.03 -24.30 5.44
C ARG A 40 13.32 -23.78 6.85
N ALA A 41 13.17 -22.48 7.08
CA ALA A 41 13.29 -21.90 8.42
C ALA A 41 12.31 -22.56 9.42
N PHE A 42 11.04 -22.73 9.04
CA PHE A 42 10.05 -23.45 9.87
C PHE A 42 10.41 -24.93 10.12
N ALA A 43 11.19 -25.57 9.26
CA ALA A 43 11.63 -26.95 9.44
C ALA A 43 12.90 -27.05 10.31
N GLU A 44 13.81 -26.08 10.23
CA GLU A 44 15.07 -26.00 10.98
C GLU A 44 14.85 -25.58 12.43
N ASP A 45 13.87 -24.70 12.70
CA ASP A 45 13.45 -24.31 14.06
C ASP A 45 12.70 -25.42 14.81
N GLY A 46 12.85 -26.67 14.37
CA GLY A 46 12.32 -27.85 15.03
C GLY A 46 10.80 -27.85 15.06
N GLY A 47 10.15 -27.39 13.98
CA GLY A 47 8.71 -27.26 13.70
C GLY A 47 7.78 -28.28 14.37
N LYS A 48 7.75 -28.20 15.70
CA LYS A 48 6.78 -28.73 16.63
C LYS A 48 6.13 -27.48 17.21
N SER A 49 5.47 -26.70 16.36
CA SER A 49 4.22 -26.11 16.84
C SER A 49 3.39 -27.30 17.28
N LYS A 50 3.34 -27.49 18.59
CA LYS A 50 2.46 -28.45 19.26
C LYS A 50 1.04 -27.92 19.02
N VAL A 51 0.58 -27.99 17.77
CA VAL A 51 -0.83 -28.21 17.52
C VAL A 51 -1.00 -29.62 18.06
N GLU A 52 -1.40 -29.70 19.32
CA GLU A 52 -1.96 -30.91 19.87
C GLU A 52 -3.00 -31.36 18.85
N LYS A 53 -2.65 -32.41 18.10
CA LYS A 53 -3.61 -33.17 17.31
C LYS A 53 -4.59 -33.69 18.35
N ALA A 54 -5.66 -32.92 18.57
CA ALA A 54 -6.87 -33.39 19.20
C ALA A 54 -7.18 -34.74 18.53
N GLY A 55 -7.23 -35.77 19.37
CA GLY A 55 -7.23 -37.15 18.95
C GLY A 55 -8.29 -37.41 17.89
N LYS A 56 -7.99 -38.40 17.04
CA LYS A 56 -9.00 -39.14 16.31
C LYS A 56 -9.92 -39.83 17.32
N THR A 57 -10.94 -39.11 17.76
CA THR A 57 -12.19 -39.64 18.27
C THR A 57 -13.29 -38.82 17.60
N GLY A 58 -14.17 -39.50 16.88
CA GLY A 58 -15.24 -38.90 16.07
C GLY A 58 -16.35 -38.28 16.91
N VAL A 59 -16.02 -37.30 17.74
CA VAL A 59 -16.97 -36.39 18.38
C VAL A 59 -16.62 -35.01 17.85
N LEU A 60 -17.49 -34.40 17.04
CA LEU A 60 -17.36 -32.98 16.74
C LEU A 60 -17.30 -32.25 18.09
N ARG A 61 -16.20 -31.54 18.38
CA ARG A 61 -16.15 -30.66 19.56
C ARG A 61 -17.26 -29.63 19.39
N ALA A 62 -18.25 -29.69 20.27
CA ALA A 62 -19.31 -28.70 20.39
C ALA A 62 -18.98 -27.77 21.57
N PRO A 63 -19.35 -26.48 21.49
CA PRO A 63 -19.24 -25.58 22.64
C PRO A 63 -20.11 -26.09 23.79
N SER A 64 -19.66 -25.90 25.04
CA SER A 64 -20.48 -26.21 26.21
C SER A 64 -21.67 -25.25 26.29
N ARG A 65 -22.73 -25.63 27.02
CA ARG A 65 -23.88 -24.75 27.24
C ARG A 65 -23.49 -23.45 27.96
N GLU A 66 -22.53 -23.52 28.87
CA GLU A 66 -21.99 -22.36 29.57
C GLU A 66 -21.26 -21.44 28.59
N MET A 67 -20.43 -21.99 27.71
CA MET A 67 -19.75 -21.23 26.68
C MET A 67 -20.72 -20.57 25.70
N LEU A 68 -21.80 -21.27 25.29
CA LEU A 68 -22.85 -20.65 24.47
C LEU A 68 -23.54 -19.49 25.17
N ARG A 69 -23.71 -19.55 26.50
CA ARG A 69 -24.26 -18.44 27.29
C ARG A 69 -23.29 -17.25 27.32
N GLU A 70 -22.01 -17.49 27.49
CA GLU A 70 -20.97 -16.45 27.45
C GLU A 70 -20.87 -15.78 26.07
N ILE A 71 -20.93 -16.58 25.00
CA ILE A 71 -20.95 -16.07 23.61
C ILE A 71 -22.15 -15.15 23.41
N ASN A 72 -23.35 -15.58 23.80
CA ASN A 72 -24.56 -14.76 23.65
C ASN A 72 -24.48 -13.46 24.46
N GLN A 73 -23.99 -13.52 25.71
CA GLN A 73 -23.81 -12.32 26.54
C GLN A 73 -22.81 -11.33 25.95
N MET A 74 -21.71 -11.82 25.37
CA MET A 74 -20.75 -10.95 24.70
C MET A 74 -21.35 -10.33 23.43
N LEU A 75 -22.04 -11.13 22.61
CA LEU A 75 -22.69 -10.66 21.40
C LEU A 75 -23.77 -9.61 21.68
N ASP A 76 -24.54 -9.74 22.76
CA ASP A 76 -25.50 -8.71 23.20
C ASP A 76 -24.85 -7.33 23.43
N VAL A 77 -23.59 -7.31 23.88
CA VAL A 77 -22.86 -6.07 24.16
C VAL A 77 -22.21 -5.52 22.89
N VAL A 78 -21.57 -6.37 22.10
CA VAL A 78 -20.70 -5.94 20.99
C VAL A 78 -21.38 -5.92 19.63
N TYR A 79 -22.51 -6.61 19.46
CA TYR A 79 -23.19 -6.70 18.17
C TYR A 79 -24.35 -5.69 18.12
N ASN A 80 -24.47 -4.98 17.00
CA ASN A 80 -25.59 -4.09 16.73
C ASN A 80 -26.56 -4.83 15.80
N VAL A 81 -27.66 -5.30 16.38
CA VAL A 81 -28.71 -6.05 15.65
C VAL A 81 -29.38 -5.17 14.59
N ASP A 82 -29.70 -3.91 14.92
CA ASP A 82 -30.36 -2.99 13.99
C ASP A 82 -29.50 -2.70 12.75
N ALA A 83 -28.18 -2.58 12.95
CA ALA A 83 -27.22 -2.35 11.88
C ALA A 83 -26.64 -3.65 11.28
N GLY A 84 -27.03 -4.83 11.78
CA GLY A 84 -26.54 -6.13 11.32
C GLY A 84 -25.03 -6.30 11.38
N ARG A 85 -24.33 -5.64 12.31
CA ARG A 85 -22.86 -5.61 12.36
C ARG A 85 -22.30 -5.41 13.76
N TYR A 86 -21.03 -5.71 13.95
CA TYR A 86 -20.33 -5.41 15.19
C TYR A 86 -20.20 -3.90 15.45
N ARG A 87 -20.14 -3.52 16.72
CA ARG A 87 -19.83 -2.17 17.18
C ARG A 87 -18.31 -1.97 17.17
N GLY A 88 -17.84 -0.85 16.63
CA GLY A 88 -16.42 -0.51 16.61
C GLY A 88 -15.59 -1.53 15.82
N ALA A 89 -14.47 -1.96 16.40
CA ALA A 89 -13.52 -2.89 15.77
C ALA A 89 -13.73 -4.36 16.19
N GLU A 90 -14.86 -4.68 16.82
CA GLU A 90 -15.14 -6.03 17.30
C GLU A 90 -15.41 -7.02 16.14
N THR A 91 -15.04 -8.28 16.35
CA THR A 91 -15.19 -9.38 15.38
C THR A 91 -15.46 -10.71 16.10
N ASP A 92 -15.84 -11.75 15.35
CA ASP A 92 -15.95 -13.10 15.91
C ASP A 92 -14.65 -13.58 16.58
N VAL A 93 -13.50 -13.07 16.10
CA VAL A 93 -12.17 -13.39 16.63
C VAL A 93 -11.96 -12.71 17.98
N THR A 94 -12.19 -11.40 18.07
CA THR A 94 -11.99 -10.64 19.32
C THR A 94 -12.95 -11.10 20.42
N VAL A 95 -14.18 -11.49 20.06
CA VAL A 95 -15.14 -12.09 21.00
C VAL A 95 -14.66 -13.44 21.52
N ALA A 96 -14.17 -14.33 20.64
CA ALA A 96 -13.64 -15.62 21.07
C ALA A 96 -12.39 -15.47 21.95
N GLU A 97 -11.51 -14.52 21.62
CA GLU A 97 -10.33 -14.19 22.42
C GLU A 97 -10.70 -13.64 23.80
N ALA A 98 -11.73 -12.78 23.88
CA ALA A 98 -12.22 -12.21 25.13
C ALA A 98 -12.84 -13.27 26.06
N ILE A 99 -13.57 -14.24 25.50
CA ILE A 99 -14.16 -15.36 26.26
C ILE A 99 -13.07 -16.33 26.73
N GLY A 100 -12.06 -16.57 25.90
CA GLY A 100 -10.97 -17.50 26.22
C GLY A 100 -11.45 -18.95 26.35
N ASN A 101 -10.83 -19.73 27.25
CA ASN A 101 -11.21 -21.12 27.54
C ASN A 101 -11.29 -22.07 26.32
N GLY A 102 -10.52 -21.78 25.27
CA GLY A 102 -10.53 -22.56 24.03
C GLY A 102 -11.78 -22.34 23.17
N CYS A 103 -12.52 -21.25 23.39
CA CYS A 103 -13.58 -20.80 22.52
C CYS A 103 -13.03 -20.55 21.11
N LEU A 104 -13.69 -21.13 20.11
CA LEU A 104 -13.32 -20.96 18.70
C LEU A 104 -14.18 -19.87 18.08
N PHE A 105 -13.56 -18.97 17.30
CA PHE A 105 -14.27 -17.92 16.55
C PHE A 105 -15.39 -18.49 15.65
N GLY A 106 -15.24 -19.72 15.16
CA GLY A 106 -16.27 -20.40 14.37
C GLY A 106 -17.56 -20.66 15.15
N TRP A 107 -17.48 -20.93 16.46
CA TRP A 107 -18.66 -21.09 17.32
C TRP A 107 -19.34 -19.75 17.58
N VAL A 108 -18.58 -18.67 17.73
CA VAL A 108 -19.12 -17.31 17.84
C VAL A 108 -19.85 -16.93 16.55
N ALA A 109 -19.25 -17.16 15.39
CA ALA A 109 -19.85 -16.86 14.10
C ALA A 109 -21.17 -17.64 13.86
N GLU A 110 -21.19 -18.90 14.27
CA GLU A 110 -22.39 -19.75 14.17
C GLU A 110 -23.51 -19.25 15.10
N GLU A 111 -23.20 -18.97 16.36
CA GLU A 111 -24.17 -18.48 17.33
C GLU A 111 -24.69 -17.09 16.95
N ARG A 112 -23.81 -16.20 16.50
CA ARG A 112 -24.16 -14.88 16.00
C ARG A 112 -25.10 -14.95 14.82
N ARG A 113 -24.80 -15.77 13.80
CA ARG A 113 -25.71 -15.96 12.66
C ARG A 113 -27.06 -16.50 13.11
N ARG A 114 -27.07 -17.40 14.10
CA ARG A 114 -28.30 -18.01 14.62
C ARG A 114 -29.17 -17.04 15.41
N ALA A 115 -28.58 -16.22 16.28
CA ALA A 115 -29.32 -15.43 17.27
C ALA A 115 -29.37 -13.92 16.96
N PHE A 116 -28.42 -13.38 16.18
CA PHE A 116 -28.25 -11.94 15.98
C PHE A 116 -28.29 -11.51 14.50
N GLY A 117 -27.66 -12.28 13.61
CA GLY A 117 -27.56 -11.96 12.18
C GLY A 117 -26.18 -12.24 11.59
N ASP A 118 -26.07 -12.09 10.26
CA ASP A 118 -24.82 -12.31 9.53
C ASP A 118 -23.74 -11.27 9.86
N SER A 119 -22.50 -11.51 9.46
CA SER A 119 -21.48 -10.44 9.53
C SER A 119 -21.85 -9.49 8.45
N GLY A 120 -22.58 -8.42 8.79
CA GLY A 120 -22.87 -7.35 7.85
C GLY A 120 -21.62 -7.08 7.02
N GLU A 121 -21.81 -6.95 5.72
CA GLU A 121 -20.72 -6.53 4.86
C GLU A 121 -20.12 -5.26 5.47
N ASN A 122 -18.80 -5.14 5.43
CA ASN A 122 -18.11 -4.03 6.06
C ASN A 122 -18.39 -2.76 5.23
N ASP A 123 -19.60 -2.20 5.38
CA ASP A 123 -20.11 -1.04 4.64
C ASP A 123 -19.17 0.14 4.83
N GLU A 124 -18.55 0.25 6.00
CA GLU A 124 -17.51 1.23 6.31
C GLU A 124 -16.26 1.06 5.44
N MET A 125 -15.88 -0.19 5.11
CA MET A 125 -14.78 -0.45 4.19
C MET A 125 -15.12 -0.03 2.76
N GLN A 126 -16.39 -0.19 2.34
CA GLN A 126 -16.82 0.27 1.02
C GLN A 126 -16.85 1.80 0.95
N VAL A 127 -17.38 2.46 1.98
CA VAL A 127 -17.34 3.93 2.11
C VAL A 127 -15.89 4.43 2.10
N THR A 128 -15.02 3.83 2.90
CA THR A 128 -13.59 4.18 2.94
C THR A 128 -12.91 4.00 1.58
N LYS A 129 -13.27 2.94 0.83
CA LYS A 129 -12.74 2.69 -0.51
C LYS A 129 -13.21 3.75 -1.51
N VAL A 130 -14.46 4.18 -1.41
CA VAL A 130 -15.02 5.27 -2.23
C VAL A 130 -14.30 6.58 -1.91
N ASP A 131 -14.14 6.91 -0.63
CA ASP A 131 -13.46 8.12 -0.18
C ASP A 131 -12.00 8.16 -0.61
N LEU A 132 -11.29 7.03 -0.49
CA LEU A 132 -9.91 6.90 -0.96
C LEU A 132 -9.81 7.10 -2.48
N GLY A 133 -10.75 6.55 -3.23
CA GLY A 133 -10.84 6.75 -4.68
C GLY A 133 -11.11 8.21 -5.05
N ALA A 134 -11.99 8.90 -4.31
CA ALA A 134 -12.26 10.31 -4.51
C ALA A 134 -11.04 11.18 -4.17
N LEU A 135 -10.32 10.85 -3.09
CA LEU A 135 -9.09 11.55 -2.70
C LEU A 135 -7.99 11.36 -3.75
N ALA A 136 -7.81 10.15 -4.26
CA ALA A 136 -6.84 9.87 -5.32
C ALA A 136 -7.09 10.74 -6.56
N LYS A 137 -8.35 10.82 -7.02
CA LYS A 137 -8.74 11.68 -8.15
C LYS A 137 -8.46 13.16 -7.89
N ARG A 138 -8.72 13.64 -6.67
CA ARG A 138 -8.42 15.03 -6.29
C ARG A 138 -6.93 15.33 -6.32
N VAL A 139 -6.10 14.40 -5.84
CA VAL A 139 -4.64 14.54 -5.86
C VAL A 139 -4.13 14.55 -7.30
N GLU A 140 -4.61 13.64 -8.15
CA GLU A 140 -4.22 13.59 -9.56
C GLU A 140 -4.57 14.90 -10.29
N ALA A 141 -5.78 15.43 -10.09
CA ALA A 141 -6.20 16.71 -10.66
C ALA A 141 -5.32 17.87 -10.17
N ALA A 142 -5.00 17.93 -8.87
CA ALA A 142 -4.15 18.96 -8.30
C ALA A 142 -2.71 18.88 -8.83
N LEU A 143 -2.17 17.68 -9.04
CA LEU A 143 -0.84 17.49 -9.63
C LEU A 143 -0.81 17.92 -11.10
N ALA A 144 -1.88 17.64 -11.86
CA ALA A 144 -2.00 18.08 -13.25
C ALA A 144 -2.04 19.62 -13.34
N ASP A 145 -2.87 20.27 -12.51
CA ASP A 145 -2.95 21.74 -12.46
C ASP A 145 -1.61 22.37 -12.04
N ARG A 146 -0.95 21.79 -11.03
CA ARG A 146 0.37 22.27 -10.60
C ARG A 146 1.42 22.17 -11.72
N ARG A 147 1.42 21.09 -12.50
CA ARG A 147 2.33 20.94 -13.66
C ARG A 147 2.05 21.97 -14.74
N ALA A 148 0.78 22.26 -15.02
CA ALA A 148 0.40 23.29 -15.98
C ALA A 148 0.92 24.66 -15.53
N ARG A 149 0.68 25.03 -14.26
CA ARG A 149 1.19 26.30 -13.68
C ARG A 149 2.72 26.38 -13.70
N GLN A 150 3.40 25.27 -13.41
CA GLN A 150 4.86 25.21 -13.45
C GLN A 150 5.41 25.48 -14.85
N CYS A 151 4.77 24.92 -15.89
CA CYS A 151 5.15 25.20 -17.28
C CYS A 151 4.98 26.69 -17.64
N GLU A 152 3.89 27.32 -17.19
CA GLU A 152 3.68 28.76 -17.42
C GLU A 152 4.70 29.63 -16.67
N ILE A 153 5.05 29.26 -15.43
CA ILE A 153 6.13 29.93 -14.68
C ILE A 153 7.47 29.80 -15.41
N GLU A 154 7.79 28.63 -15.94
CA GLU A 154 9.05 28.41 -16.68
C GLU A 154 9.12 29.23 -17.97
N LYS A 155 8.01 29.35 -18.71
CA LYS A 155 7.91 30.23 -19.88
C LYS A 155 8.09 31.69 -19.49
N ALA A 156 7.41 32.15 -18.45
CA ALA A 156 7.54 33.52 -17.96
C ALA A 156 8.97 33.83 -17.49
N ALA A 157 9.60 32.90 -16.78
CA ALA A 157 11.00 33.04 -16.35
C ALA A 157 11.96 33.09 -17.54
N ALA A 158 11.71 32.32 -18.61
CA ALA A 158 12.50 32.39 -19.84
C ALA A 158 12.36 33.74 -20.54
N ALA A 159 11.14 34.29 -20.62
CA ALA A 159 10.89 35.61 -21.19
C ALA A 159 11.62 36.72 -20.41
N ILE A 160 11.50 36.71 -19.08
CA ILE A 160 12.19 37.68 -18.21
C ILE A 160 13.71 37.62 -18.39
N ARG A 161 14.30 36.42 -18.55
CA ARG A 161 15.73 36.28 -18.82
C ARG A 161 16.12 36.92 -20.16
N GLN A 162 15.35 36.70 -21.21
CA GLN A 162 15.62 37.30 -22.53
C GLN A 162 15.54 38.84 -22.48
N GLU A 163 14.54 39.39 -21.79
CA GLU A 163 14.44 40.84 -21.59
C GLU A 163 15.63 41.39 -20.78
N GLY A 164 16.06 40.67 -19.75
CA GLY A 164 17.24 41.03 -18.96
C GLY A 164 18.53 41.03 -19.78
N GLU A 165 18.71 40.04 -20.66
CA GLU A 165 19.84 39.99 -21.61
C GLU A 165 19.81 41.15 -22.60
N ALA A 166 18.64 41.47 -23.16
CA ALA A 166 18.47 42.60 -24.06
C ALA A 166 18.79 43.95 -23.38
N LEU A 167 18.31 44.15 -22.16
CA LEU A 167 18.65 45.34 -21.36
C LEU A 167 20.15 45.43 -21.08
N ALA A 168 20.79 44.31 -20.72
CA ALA A 168 22.24 44.28 -20.47
C ALA A 168 23.04 44.67 -21.73
N GLN A 169 22.62 44.22 -22.92
CA GLN A 169 23.23 44.61 -24.19
C GLN A 169 23.11 46.11 -24.45
N LEU A 170 21.90 46.67 -24.27
CA LEU A 170 21.66 48.12 -24.43
C LEU A 170 22.49 48.94 -23.45
N PHE A 171 22.57 48.53 -22.18
CA PHE A 171 23.44 49.18 -21.20
C PHE A 171 24.91 49.18 -21.64
N GLY A 172 25.40 48.06 -22.18
CA GLY A 172 26.75 47.97 -22.72
C GLY A 172 26.99 48.86 -23.94
N GLU A 173 25.98 49.08 -24.80
CA GLU A 173 26.05 50.04 -25.91
C GLU A 173 26.10 51.49 -25.42
N VAL A 174 25.23 51.86 -24.47
CA VAL A 174 25.20 53.19 -23.86
C VAL A 174 26.54 53.49 -23.19
N GLN A 175 27.09 52.57 -22.40
CA GLN A 175 28.41 52.74 -21.77
C GLN A 175 29.53 52.97 -22.80
N ARG A 176 29.53 52.22 -23.90
CA ARG A 176 30.49 52.42 -25.00
C ARG A 176 30.33 53.78 -25.67
N ALA A 177 29.09 54.22 -25.90
CA ALA A 177 28.80 55.54 -26.47
C ALA A 177 29.26 56.68 -25.55
N MET A 178 28.97 56.56 -24.25
CA MET A 178 29.45 57.51 -23.24
C MET A 178 30.98 57.60 -23.21
N GLY A 179 31.70 56.46 -23.28
CA GLY A 179 33.16 56.46 -23.34
C GLY A 179 33.73 57.16 -24.58
N LYS A 180 33.06 57.02 -25.73
CA LYS A 180 33.43 57.75 -26.97
C LYS A 180 33.22 59.25 -26.81
N LEU A 181 32.09 59.67 -26.24
CA LEU A 181 31.79 61.08 -25.98
C LEU A 181 32.82 61.73 -25.04
N ASP A 182 33.20 61.05 -23.96
CA ASP A 182 34.24 61.53 -23.03
C ASP A 182 35.60 61.68 -23.73
N THR A 183 35.95 60.73 -24.62
CA THR A 183 37.18 60.82 -25.43
C THR A 183 37.15 62.01 -26.37
N LEU A 184 36.01 62.25 -27.05
CA LEU A 184 35.82 63.42 -27.92
C LEU A 184 35.89 64.73 -27.13
N ALA A 185 35.23 64.82 -25.98
CA ALA A 185 35.28 65.99 -25.11
C ALA A 185 36.73 66.34 -24.70
N LYS A 186 37.55 65.33 -24.36
CA LYS A 186 38.98 65.49 -24.06
C LYS A 186 39.83 65.95 -25.25
N SER A 187 39.43 65.62 -26.48
CA SER A 187 40.13 66.07 -27.69
C SER A 187 39.73 67.46 -28.17
N VAL A 188 38.51 67.91 -27.86
CA VAL A 188 37.96 69.19 -28.33
C VAL A 188 38.20 70.32 -27.33
N LEU A 189 38.30 70.02 -26.04
CA LEU A 189 38.66 71.01 -25.02
C LEU A 189 40.17 71.26 -25.03
N PRO A 190 40.64 72.48 -25.33
CA PRO A 190 42.07 72.80 -25.28
C PRO A 190 42.57 72.62 -23.84
N ARG A 191 43.65 71.84 -23.67
CA ARG A 191 44.37 71.74 -22.40
C ARG A 191 44.85 73.13 -22.00
N GLY A 192 44.17 73.74 -21.04
CA GLY A 192 44.66 74.84 -20.22
C GLY A 192 45.42 75.92 -20.97
N ALA A 193 44.67 76.96 -21.38
CA ALA A 193 45.14 78.31 -21.17
C ALA A 193 45.59 78.43 -19.69
N LYS A 194 46.90 78.47 -19.47
CA LYS A 194 47.52 79.06 -18.28
C LYS A 194 47.86 80.49 -18.60
#